data_AF-A0AAW9EF32-F1
#
_entry.id   AF-A0AAW9EF32-F1
#
_cell.length_a   1.000
_cell.length_b   1.000
_cell.length_c   1.000
_cell.angle_alpha   90.00
_cell.angle_beta   90.00
_cell.angle_gamma   90.00
#
_symmetry.space_group_name_H-M   'P 1'
#
loop_
_entity.id
_entity.type
_entity.pdbx_description
1 polymer ?
#
loop_
_entity_poly.entity_id
_entity_poly.type
_entity_poly.pdbx_seq_one_letter_code
_entity_poly.pdbx_strand_id
1 'polypeptide(L)'
;FFILSIPILILNIIADFFLFIKDMMMEKHEVKQEHKNMEGNPEIKSVRRQLHQELLDEPMKRVIRDSSAVIVNPTHVAVGIYFDP
;
A
#
# COMPACT_ATOMS: atom_id res chain seq x y z
N PHE A 1 44.16 36.66 -10.67
CA PHE A 1 43.60 35.33 -10.35
C PHE A 1 42.10 35.43 -10.04
N PHE A 2 41.68 36.17 -9.01
CA PHE A 2 40.25 36.33 -8.64
C PHE A 2 39.35 36.93 -9.73
N ILE A 3 39.83 37.91 -10.50
CA ILE A 3 39.03 38.56 -11.56
C ILE A 3 38.72 37.58 -12.71
N LEU A 4 39.60 36.61 -12.96
CA LEU A 4 39.46 35.63 -14.03
C LEU A 4 38.53 34.47 -13.63
N SER A 5 38.36 34.22 -12.33
CA SER A 5 37.46 33.17 -11.81
C SER A 5 36.01 33.64 -11.62
N ILE A 6 35.76 34.95 -11.51
CA ILE A 6 34.40 35.51 -11.41
C ILE A 6 33.46 35.04 -12.53
N PRO A 7 33.82 35.11 -13.83
CA PRO A 7 32.91 34.66 -14.90
C PRO A 7 32.62 33.16 -14.84
N ILE A 8 33.59 32.35 -14.43
CA ILE A 8 33.41 30.90 -14.23
C ILE A 8 32.43 30.64 -13.09
N LEU A 9 32.52 31.40 -12.00
CA LEU A 9 31.60 31.27 -10.86
C LEU A 9 30.17 31.63 -11.25
N ILE A 10 29.99 32.72 -12.02
CA ILE A 10 28.66 33.14 -12.53
C ILE A 10 28.07 32.05 -13.42
N LEU A 11 28.87 31.45 -14.31
CA LEU A 11 28.41 30.37 -15.19
C LEU A 11 27.95 29.14 -14.40
N ASN A 12 28.68 28.76 -13.35
CA ASN A 12 28.31 27.64 -12.49
C ASN A 12 26.97 27.91 -11.78
N ILE A 13 26.80 29.08 -11.16
CA ILE A 13 25.55 29.44 -10.46
C ILE A 13 24.34 29.38 -11.39
N ILE A 14 24.48 29.86 -12.63
CA ILE A 14 23.39 29.83 -13.62
C ILE A 14 23.06 28.38 -14.02
N ALA A 15 24.08 27.56 -14.26
CA ALA A 15 23.89 26.15 -14.63
C ALA A 15 23.22 25.35 -13.49
N ASP A 16 23.70 25.53 -12.26
CA ASP A 16 23.17 24.87 -11.06
C ASP A 16 21.72 25.28 -10.81
N PHE A 17 21.39 26.56 -10.97
CA PHE A 17 20.02 27.04 -10.81
C PHE A 17 19.07 26.44 -11.85
N PHE A 18 19.53 26.30 -13.10
CA PHE A 18 18.73 25.70 -14.17
C PHE A 18 18.49 24.20 -13.92
N LEU A 19 19.52 23.48 -13.48
CA LEU A 19 19.40 22.08 -13.09
C LEU A 19 18.47 21.91 -11.89
N PHE A 20 18.61 22.73 -10.86
CA PHE A 20 17.76 22.72 -9.66
C PHE A 20 16.28 22.92 -10.01
N ILE A 21 15.95 23.86 -10.91
CA ILE A 21 14.57 24.04 -11.38
C ILE A 21 14.06 22.81 -12.14
N LYS A 22 14.90 22.21 -12.98
CA LYS A 22 14.53 21.01 -13.75
C LYS A 22 14.26 19.84 -12.81
N ASP A 23 15.08 19.66 -11.79
CA ASP A 23 14.95 18.58 -10.81
C ASP A 23 13.72 18.78 -9.91
N MET A 24 13.45 20.00 -9.46
CA MET A 24 12.20 20.33 -8.75
C MET A 24 10.93 20.07 -9.60
N MET A 25 11.03 20.18 -10.93
CA MET A 25 9.90 19.86 -11.82
C MET A 25 9.69 18.34 -11.94
N MET A 26 10.78 17.56 -11.93
CA MET A 26 10.72 16.08 -11.90
C MET A 26 10.12 15.57 -10.60
N GLU A 27 10.53 16.10 -9.45
CA GLU A 27 10.01 15.70 -8.12
C GLU A 27 8.49 15.90 -8.02
N LYS A 28 7.96 17.02 -8.52
CA LYS A 28 6.51 17.26 -8.56
C LYS A 28 5.76 16.30 -9.48
N HIS A 29 6.41 15.81 -10.54
CA HIS A 29 5.84 14.81 -11.43
C HIS A 29 5.73 13.46 -10.73
N GLU A 30 6.78 13.06 -10.01
CA GLU A 30 6.81 11.83 -9.21
C GLU A 30 5.71 11.82 -8.14
N VAL A 31 5.55 12.90 -7.36
CA VAL A 31 4.45 13.01 -6.37
C VAL A 31 3.07 12.86 -7.03
N LYS A 32 2.84 13.49 -8.19
CA LYS A 32 1.59 13.32 -8.94
C LYS A 32 1.39 11.89 -9.44
N GLN A 33 2.48 11.23 -9.82
CA GLN A 33 2.43 9.87 -10.35
C GLN A 33 2.20 8.86 -9.21
N GLU A 34 2.77 9.07 -8.03
CA GLU A 34 2.45 8.30 -6.82
C GLU A 34 0.98 8.44 -6.44
N HIS A 35 0.42 9.66 -6.41
CA HIS A 35 -1.01 9.86 -6.17
C HIS A 35 -1.88 9.10 -7.19
N LYS A 36 -1.53 9.16 -8.48
CA LYS A 36 -2.23 8.41 -9.54
C LYS A 36 -2.06 6.89 -9.42
N ASN A 37 -0.90 6.42 -9.01
CA ASN A 37 -0.62 4.99 -8.81
C ASN A 37 -1.30 4.44 -7.56
N MET A 38 -1.45 5.26 -6.51
CA MET A 38 -2.25 4.95 -5.32
C MET A 38 -3.75 4.85 -5.63
N GLU A 39 -4.23 5.61 -6.62
CA GLU A 39 -5.57 5.48 -7.20
C GLU A 39 -5.75 4.25 -8.11
N GLY A 40 -4.70 3.42 -8.27
CA GLY A 40 -4.71 2.20 -9.10
C GLY A 40 -6.00 1.39 -8.96
N ASN A 41 -6.41 0.69 -10.04
CA ASN A 41 -7.78 0.22 -10.24
C ASN A 41 -8.45 -0.28 -8.94
N PRO A 42 -9.35 0.52 -8.32
CA PRO A 42 -9.94 0.21 -7.03
C PRO A 42 -10.76 -1.08 -7.07
N GLU A 43 -11.24 -1.46 -8.26
CA GLU A 43 -11.95 -2.71 -8.52
C GLU A 43 -11.05 -3.94 -8.29
N ILE A 44 -9.79 -3.90 -8.73
CA ILE A 44 -8.86 -5.03 -8.52
C ILE A 44 -8.51 -5.17 -7.04
N LYS A 45 -8.35 -4.03 -6.34
CA LYS A 45 -8.08 -4.02 -4.89
C LYS A 45 -9.28 -4.52 -4.07
N SER A 46 -10.49 -4.12 -4.43
CA SER A 46 -11.71 -4.56 -3.76
C SER A 46 -11.96 -6.05 -3.99
N VAL A 47 -11.80 -6.53 -5.22
CA VAL A 47 -11.93 -7.95 -5.59
C VAL A 47 -10.90 -8.79 -4.83
N ARG A 48 -9.63 -8.37 -4.77
CA ARG A 48 -8.60 -9.08 -4.00
C ARG A 48 -8.95 -9.14 -2.51
N ARG A 49 -9.49 -8.07 -1.94
CA ARG A 49 -9.92 -8.02 -0.53
C ARG A 49 -11.10 -8.95 -0.26
N GLN A 50 -12.10 -8.96 -1.15
CA GLN A 50 -13.26 -9.85 -1.04
C GLN A 50 -12.84 -11.31 -1.11
N LEU A 51 -12.04 -11.69 -2.11
CA LEU A 51 -11.53 -13.06 -2.25
C LEU A 51 -10.74 -13.50 -1.01
N HIS A 52 -9.93 -12.61 -0.43
CA HIS A 52 -9.20 -12.91 0.79
C HIS A 52 -10.13 -13.16 1.99
N GLN A 53 -11.21 -12.41 2.13
CA GLN A 53 -12.21 -12.63 3.17
C GLN A 53 -12.94 -13.96 2.98
N GLU A 54 -13.34 -14.28 1.75
CA GLU A 54 -14.01 -15.55 1.44
C GLU A 54 -13.14 -16.78 1.78
N LEU A 55 -11.83 -16.70 1.47
CA LEU A 55 -10.87 -17.77 1.80
C LEU A 55 -10.67 -17.95 3.31
N LEU A 56 -10.77 -16.88 4.10
CA LEU A 56 -10.66 -16.96 5.56
C LEU A 56 -11.95 -17.51 6.20
N ASP A 57 -13.11 -17.25 5.60
CA ASP A 57 -14.40 -17.73 6.08
C ASP A 57 -14.64 -19.22 5.76
N GLU A 58 -14.09 -19.72 4.65
CA GLU A 58 -14.24 -21.11 4.21
C GLU A 58 -13.82 -22.17 5.26
N PRO A 59 -12.62 -22.10 5.87
CA PRO A 59 -12.19 -23.08 6.87
C PRO A 59 -13.03 -23.02 8.16
N MET A 60 -13.42 -21.82 8.60
CA MET A 60 -14.27 -21.64 9.78
C MET A 60 -15.64 -22.31 9.59
N LYS A 61 -16.26 -22.12 8.42
CA LYS A 61 -17.55 -22.74 8.09
C LYS A 61 -17.48 -24.27 8.05
N ARG A 62 -16.39 -24.84 7.52
CA ARG A 62 -16.17 -26.30 7.53
C ARG A 62 -16.05 -26.84 8.95
N VAL A 63 -15.25 -26.19 9.80
CA VAL A 63 -15.06 -26.58 11.21
C VAL A 63 -16.37 -26.53 11.99
N ILE A 64 -17.22 -25.53 11.76
CA ILE A 64 -18.56 -25.45 12.39
C ILE A 64 -19.46 -26.59 11.90
N ARG A 65 -19.46 -26.91 10.60
CA ARG A 65 -20.30 -27.97 10.03
C ARG A 65 -19.91 -29.36 10.53
N ASP A 66 -18.62 -29.59 10.72
CA ASP A 66 -18.10 -30.87 11.16
C ASP A 66 -18.24 -31.05 12.68
N SER A 67 -18.49 -29.98 13.45
CA SER A 67 -18.71 -30.06 14.90
C SER A 67 -20.08 -30.67 15.26
N SER A 68 -20.09 -31.57 16.26
CA SER A 68 -21.28 -32.26 16.74
C SER A 68 -22.15 -31.38 17.65
N ALA A 69 -21.54 -30.41 18.35
CA ALA A 69 -22.24 -29.41 19.15
C ALA A 69 -21.42 -28.11 19.24
N VAL A 70 -22.09 -26.96 19.31
CA VAL A 70 -21.46 -25.64 19.47
C VAL A 70 -21.96 -24.99 20.75
N ILE A 71 -21.04 -24.59 21.63
CA ILE A 71 -21.33 -23.80 22.83
C ILE A 71 -20.80 -22.38 22.60
N VAL A 72 -21.69 -21.39 22.68
CA VAL A 72 -21.35 -19.98 22.46
C VAL A 72 -21.68 -19.14 23.69
N ASN A 73 -20.70 -18.37 24.16
CA ASN A 73 -20.94 -17.19 24.98
C ASN A 73 -21.10 -15.99 24.03
N PRO A 74 -22.28 -15.34 23.97
CA PRO A 74 -22.76 -14.47 22.88
C PRO A 74 -21.91 -13.23 22.56
N THR A 75 -20.81 -13.00 23.26
CA THR A 75 -19.98 -11.81 23.04
C THR A 75 -18.49 -12.11 22.82
N HIS A 76 -17.95 -13.28 23.19
CA HIS A 76 -16.48 -13.43 23.21
C HIS A 76 -15.93 -14.82 22.84
N VAL A 77 -16.67 -15.92 22.99
CA VAL A 77 -16.10 -17.27 22.79
C VAL A 77 -17.12 -18.24 22.21
N ALA A 78 -16.73 -18.93 21.14
CA ALA A 78 -17.43 -20.09 20.57
C ALA A 78 -16.52 -21.31 20.67
N VAL A 79 -17.01 -22.41 21.24
CA VAL A 79 -16.30 -23.70 21.33
C VAL A 79 -17.09 -24.74 20.54
N GLY A 80 -16.48 -25.28 19.47
CA GLY A 80 -17.00 -26.42 18.73
C GLY A 80 -16.53 -27.72 19.36
N ILE A 81 -17.46 -28.65 19.62
CA ILE A 81 -17.20 -29.97 20.17
C ILE A 81 -17.41 -30.98 19.04
N TYR A 82 -16.37 -31.73 18.71
CA TYR A 82 -16.44 -32.87 17.79
C TYR A 82 -16.37 -34.17 18.59
N PHE A 83 -17.31 -35.09 18.34
CA PHE A 83 -17.35 -36.39 18.99
C PHE A 83 -17.46 -37.49 17.93
N ASP A 84 -16.46 -38.36 17.88
CA ASP A 84 -16.45 -39.61 17.09
C ASP A 84 -16.55 -40.78 18.09
N PRO A 85 -17.55 -41.69 17.98
CA PRO A 85 -17.84 -42.73 18.99
C PRO A 85 -16.72 -43.73 19.28
#